data_AF-A0A397EBF0-F1
#
_entry.id   AF-A0A397EBF0-F1
#
_cell.length_a   1.000
_cell.length_b   1.000
_cell.length_c   1.000
_cell.angle_alpha   90.00
_cell.angle_beta   90.00
_cell.angle_gamma   90.00
#
_symmetry.space_group_name_H-M   'P 1'
#
loop_
_entity.id
_entity.type
_entity.pdbx_description
1 polymer ?
#
loop_
_entity_poly.entity_id
_entity_poly.type
_entity_poly.pdbx_seq_one_letter_code
_entity_poly.pdbx_strand_id
1 'polypeptide(L)'
;MRIRKRSLDLADGSIFQRHHESVNVEGRRGLFNDIYISFIPHATENVVFFPGDVQHFDHVMRRGAFKSFAAYSYESMCAHYVRRFPHANVWIVKPRTHANGVSCYDNFVDNTDGEPSTYSTDGSAFLHLQLLLEHTTALFLGRAHIQLRVFATPYHVKASGRPWYANDVAAFQATCPHMGDKLSLSRCFMDDPPSLENHFDVLFVP
;
A
#
# COMPACT_ATOMS: atom_id res chain seq x y z
N MET A 1 24.27 -7.49 -11.87
CA MET A 1 24.14 -6.83 -10.56
C MET A 1 23.74 -7.87 -9.52
N ARG A 2 24.66 -8.29 -8.63
CA ARG A 2 24.41 -9.33 -7.62
C ARG A 2 23.73 -8.69 -6.41
N ILE A 3 22.41 -8.80 -6.34
CA ILE A 3 21.66 -8.40 -5.13
C ILE A 3 21.89 -9.49 -4.08
N ARG A 4 22.64 -9.15 -3.03
CA ARG A 4 22.92 -10.06 -1.91
C ARG A 4 21.61 -10.33 -1.18
N LYS A 5 21.11 -11.57 -1.26
CA LYS A 5 20.16 -12.12 -0.27
C LYS A 5 20.84 -12.09 1.10
N ARG A 6 20.55 -11.07 1.90
CA ARG A 6 20.62 -11.25 3.35
C ARG A 6 19.28 -11.84 3.76
N SER A 7 19.31 -13.12 4.13
CA SER A 7 18.37 -13.63 5.12
C SER A 7 18.44 -12.65 6.28
N LEU A 8 17.38 -11.88 6.48
CA LEU A 8 17.30 -10.96 7.60
C LEU A 8 16.75 -11.76 8.77
N ASP A 9 17.65 -12.48 9.42
CA ASP A 9 17.46 -12.82 10.82
C ASP A 9 17.19 -11.49 11.54
N LEU A 10 16.00 -11.38 12.13
CA LEU A 10 15.54 -10.21 12.86
C LEU A 10 16.34 -10.11 14.16
N ALA A 11 17.54 -9.55 14.05
CA ALA A 11 18.38 -9.18 15.18
C ALA A 11 18.29 -7.67 15.40
N ASP A 12 17.19 -7.20 15.98
CA ASP A 12 17.22 -6.01 16.83
C ASP A 12 16.30 -6.21 18.04
N GLY A 13 16.79 -5.81 19.21
CA GLY A 13 16.24 -6.13 20.52
C GLY A 13 15.02 -5.31 20.92
N SER A 14 14.17 -4.89 19.97
CA SER A 14 12.89 -4.22 20.25
C SER A 14 11.70 -5.02 19.70
N ILE A 15 11.63 -6.30 20.08
CA ILE A 15 10.69 -7.26 19.49
C ILE A 15 9.35 -7.18 20.23
N PHE A 16 8.45 -6.28 19.83
CA PHE A 16 7.04 -6.63 19.95
C PHE A 16 6.82 -7.90 19.14
N GLN A 17 6.25 -8.95 19.74
CA GLN A 17 5.89 -10.16 19.00
C GLN A 17 4.85 -9.77 17.94
N ARG A 18 5.30 -9.66 16.69
CA ARG A 18 4.47 -9.27 15.55
C ARG A 18 3.74 -10.49 15.02
N HIS A 19 2.43 -10.37 14.86
CA HIS A 19 1.63 -11.35 14.15
C HIS A 19 1.51 -10.94 12.69
N HIS A 20 1.76 -11.87 11.77
CA HIS A 20 1.51 -11.67 10.35
C HIS A 20 0.37 -12.57 9.89
N GLU A 21 -0.63 -12.04 9.19
CA GLU A 21 -1.77 -12.83 8.72
C GLU A 21 -2.35 -12.28 7.43
N SER A 22 -2.97 -13.14 6.63
CA SER A 22 -3.81 -12.73 5.49
C SER A 22 -5.28 -13.00 5.83
N VAL A 23 -6.10 -11.95 5.80
CA VAL A 23 -7.54 -12.02 6.08
C VAL A 23 -8.33 -11.52 4.88
N ASN A 24 -9.48 -12.16 4.62
CA ASN A 24 -10.44 -11.66 3.64
C ASN A 24 -11.50 -10.84 4.37
N VAL A 25 -11.62 -9.57 4.02
CA VAL A 25 -12.37 -8.60 4.83
C VAL A 25 -13.38 -7.88 3.96
N GLU A 26 -14.61 -7.80 4.46
CA GLU A 26 -15.68 -7.03 3.83
C GLU A 26 -15.41 -5.54 3.99
N GLY A 27 -15.66 -4.75 2.94
CA GLY A 27 -15.74 -3.31 3.02
C GLY A 27 -17.13 -2.82 2.63
N ARG A 28 -17.24 -1.97 1.61
CA ARG A 28 -18.54 -1.38 1.24
C ARG A 28 -19.40 -2.37 0.47
N ARG A 29 -20.72 -2.37 0.72
CA ARG A 29 -21.73 -3.02 -0.14
C ARG A 29 -21.43 -4.49 -0.47
N GLY A 30 -20.91 -5.29 0.48
CA GLY A 30 -20.58 -6.70 0.24
C GLY A 30 -19.35 -6.94 -0.63
N LEU A 31 -18.51 -5.93 -0.86
CA LEU A 31 -17.24 -6.06 -1.57
C LEU A 31 -16.13 -6.44 -0.59
N PHE A 32 -15.25 -7.35 -1.00
CA PHE A 32 -14.17 -7.87 -0.16
C PHE A 32 -12.79 -7.59 -0.74
N ASN A 33 -11.80 -7.40 0.14
CA ASN A 33 -10.39 -7.43 -0.18
C ASN A 33 -9.64 -8.40 0.73
N ASP A 34 -8.63 -9.06 0.17
CA ASP A 34 -7.63 -9.72 1.00
C ASP A 34 -6.64 -8.67 1.53
N ILE A 35 -6.32 -8.78 2.81
CA ILE A 35 -5.40 -7.88 3.50
C ILE A 35 -4.33 -8.73 4.15
N TYR A 36 -3.07 -8.49 3.79
CA TYR A 36 -1.94 -9.02 4.51
C TYR A 36 -1.49 -8.00 5.57
N ILE A 37 -1.61 -8.37 6.84
CA ILE A 37 -1.36 -7.47 7.97
C ILE A 37 -0.16 -7.94 8.79
N SER A 38 0.66 -6.98 9.25
CA SER A 38 1.57 -7.15 10.39
C SER A 38 1.05 -6.32 11.56
N PHE A 39 0.67 -7.01 12.63
CA PHE A 39 -0.01 -6.44 13.77
C PHE A 39 0.85 -6.43 15.04
N ILE A 40 0.74 -5.36 15.83
CA ILE A 40 1.18 -5.28 17.22
C ILE A 40 0.04 -4.79 18.13
N PRO A 41 -0.15 -5.37 19.34
CA PRO A 41 -1.28 -5.04 20.24
C PRO A 41 -1.39 -3.58 20.70
N HIS A 42 -0.31 -2.80 20.59
CA HIS A 42 -0.24 -1.42 21.07
C HIS A 42 0.24 -0.46 19.98
N ALA A 43 -0.12 -0.74 18.72
CA ALA A 43 0.20 0.15 17.63
C ALA A 43 -0.39 1.55 17.86
N THR A 44 0.42 2.58 17.65
CA THR A 44 -0.02 3.99 17.73
C THR A 44 -0.42 4.54 16.36
N GLU A 45 -0.03 3.84 15.29
CA GLU A 45 -0.17 4.27 13.91
C GLU A 45 -0.53 3.09 12.99
N ASN A 46 -0.97 3.42 11.77
CA ASN A 46 -1.21 2.44 10.72
C ASN A 46 -0.49 2.89 9.44
N VAL A 47 0.16 1.94 8.76
CA VAL A 47 0.76 2.13 7.44
C VAL A 47 -0.03 1.29 6.46
N VAL A 48 -0.70 1.92 5.51
CA VAL A 48 -1.48 1.24 4.47
C VAL A 48 -0.72 1.31 3.15
N PHE A 49 -0.51 0.15 2.55
CA PHE A 49 0.21 -0.02 1.29
C PHE A 49 -0.65 -0.77 0.28
N PHE A 50 -0.75 -0.21 -0.93
CA PHE A 50 -1.35 -0.84 -2.09
C PHE A 50 -0.21 -1.29 -3.01
N PRO A 51 0.04 -2.60 -3.17
CA PRO A 51 1.11 -3.09 -4.04
C PRO A 51 0.86 -2.72 -5.51
N GLY A 52 1.93 -2.41 -6.23
CA GLY A 52 1.88 -2.19 -7.66
C GLY A 52 1.66 -3.47 -8.45
N ASP A 53 1.75 -3.33 -9.77
CA ASP A 53 1.82 -4.46 -10.69
C ASP A 53 2.96 -5.39 -10.33
N VAL A 54 2.86 -6.64 -10.78
CA VAL A 54 3.86 -7.70 -10.62
C VAL A 54 4.06 -8.17 -9.16
N GLN A 55 3.86 -7.31 -8.17
CA GLN A 55 4.06 -7.61 -6.76
C GLN A 55 3.08 -8.66 -6.26
N HIS A 56 3.62 -9.72 -5.66
CA HIS A 56 2.85 -10.76 -5.01
C HIS A 56 3.62 -11.29 -3.79
N PHE A 57 3.08 -12.28 -3.08
CA PHE A 57 3.86 -13.09 -2.15
C PHE A 57 5.13 -13.67 -2.81
N ASP A 58 6.21 -13.74 -2.04
CA ASP A 58 7.54 -14.14 -2.51
C ASP A 58 7.50 -15.48 -3.23
N HIS A 59 6.82 -16.46 -2.63
CA HIS A 59 6.71 -17.81 -3.18
C HIS A 59 5.98 -17.85 -4.54
N VAL A 60 5.03 -16.94 -4.78
CA VAL A 60 4.34 -16.81 -6.08
C VAL A 60 5.26 -16.12 -7.08
N MET A 61 5.87 -14.99 -6.70
CA MET A 61 6.78 -14.26 -7.58
C MET A 61 7.95 -15.12 -8.05
N ARG A 62 8.57 -15.90 -7.14
CA ARG A 62 9.70 -16.78 -7.47
C ARG A 62 9.39 -17.88 -8.47
N ARG A 63 8.11 -18.28 -8.57
CA ARG A 63 7.64 -19.30 -9.51
C ARG A 63 7.16 -18.71 -10.83
N GLY A 64 6.84 -17.42 -10.86
CA GLY A 64 6.29 -16.73 -12.03
C GLY A 64 7.33 -16.09 -12.95
N ALA A 65 6.82 -15.42 -13.98
CA ALA A 65 7.61 -14.66 -14.95
C ALA A 65 8.43 -13.53 -14.32
N PHE A 66 8.03 -13.05 -13.14
CA PHE A 66 8.59 -11.86 -12.50
C PHE A 66 9.52 -12.14 -11.30
N LYS A 67 10.10 -13.34 -11.24
CA LYS A 67 10.99 -13.78 -10.13
C LYS A 67 12.18 -12.86 -9.83
N SER A 68 12.63 -12.06 -10.80
CA SER A 68 13.69 -11.06 -10.62
C SER A 68 13.29 -9.94 -9.65
N PHE A 69 11.98 -9.69 -9.50
CA PHE A 69 11.43 -8.64 -8.63
C PHE A 69 10.99 -9.17 -7.26
N ALA A 70 11.31 -10.42 -6.92
CA ALA A 70 10.92 -11.04 -5.65
C ALA A 70 11.43 -10.29 -4.39
N ALA A 71 12.41 -9.39 -4.54
CA ALA A 71 12.84 -8.49 -3.47
C ALA A 71 11.79 -7.41 -3.10
N TYR A 72 10.76 -7.25 -3.92
CA TYR A 72 9.62 -6.36 -3.72
C TYR A 72 8.34 -7.15 -3.41
N SER A 73 8.46 -8.38 -2.92
CA SER A 73 7.30 -9.17 -2.50
C SER A 73 6.53 -8.52 -1.36
N TYR A 74 5.30 -8.98 -1.10
CA TYR A 74 4.51 -8.49 0.03
C TYR A 74 5.25 -8.63 1.37
N GLU A 75 5.95 -9.74 1.59
CA GLU A 75 6.74 -9.97 2.79
C GLU A 75 7.94 -9.01 2.87
N SER A 76 8.60 -8.75 1.75
CA SER A 76 9.75 -7.84 1.69
C SER A 76 9.32 -6.39 1.96
N MET A 77 8.19 -5.97 1.38
CA MET A 77 7.59 -4.66 1.62
C MET A 77 7.09 -4.50 3.05
N CYS A 78 6.43 -5.53 3.59
CA CYS A 78 5.99 -5.56 4.97
C CYS A 78 7.18 -5.41 5.93
N ALA A 79 8.24 -6.21 5.74
CA ALA A 79 9.44 -6.13 6.57
C ALA A 79 10.11 -4.75 6.50
N HIS A 80 10.11 -4.12 5.32
CA HIS A 80 10.62 -2.76 5.15
C HIS A 80 9.81 -1.74 5.98
N TYR A 81 8.49 -1.73 5.83
CA TYR A 81 7.64 -0.80 6.56
C TYR A 81 7.63 -1.05 8.07
N VAL A 82 7.73 -2.30 8.51
CA VAL A 82 7.85 -2.65 9.93
C VAL A 82 9.10 -2.03 10.55
N ARG A 83 10.25 -2.07 9.87
CA ARG A 83 11.49 -1.44 10.37
C ARG A 83 11.40 0.06 10.41
N ARG A 84 10.75 0.63 9.39
CA ARG A 84 10.62 2.07 9.24
C ARG A 84 9.62 2.67 10.23
N PHE A 85 8.54 1.95 10.52
CA PHE A 85 7.46 2.36 11.41
C PHE A 85 7.24 1.29 12.50
N PRO A 86 8.17 1.17 13.47
CA PRO A 86 8.16 0.09 14.46
C PRO A 86 6.97 0.12 15.41
N HIS A 87 6.26 1.25 15.51
CA HIS A 87 5.04 1.41 16.30
C HIS A 87 3.75 1.35 15.49
N ALA A 88 3.84 1.04 14.18
CA ALA A 88 2.69 0.91 13.32
C ALA A 88 2.29 -0.55 13.07
N ASN A 89 1.00 -0.75 12.88
CA ASN A 89 0.49 -1.88 12.10
C ASN A 89 0.75 -1.60 10.62
N VAL A 90 1.17 -2.62 9.88
CA VAL A 90 1.41 -2.52 8.43
C VAL A 90 0.36 -3.33 7.69
N TRP A 91 -0.31 -2.69 6.74
CA TRP A 91 -1.44 -3.22 6.01
C TRP A 91 -1.12 -3.25 4.53
N ILE A 92 -1.14 -4.44 3.93
CA ILE A 92 -1.01 -4.62 2.49
C ILE A 92 -2.39 -4.98 1.95
N VAL A 93 -3.07 -4.00 1.36
CA VAL A 93 -4.39 -4.18 0.75
C VAL A 93 -4.18 -4.76 -0.64
N LYS A 94 -4.44 -6.06 -0.81
CA LYS A 94 -4.18 -6.73 -2.08
C LYS A 94 -5.16 -6.26 -3.16
N PRO A 95 -4.76 -6.29 -4.44
CA PRO A 95 -5.70 -6.09 -5.54
C PRO A 95 -6.79 -7.16 -5.48
N ARG A 96 -8.00 -6.81 -5.95
CA ARG A 96 -9.13 -7.74 -5.97
C ARG A 96 -8.85 -8.88 -6.96
N THR A 97 -8.30 -8.53 -8.11
CA THR A 97 -7.86 -9.48 -9.12
C THR A 97 -6.44 -9.13 -9.53
N HIS A 98 -5.65 -10.17 -9.79
CA HIS A 98 -4.30 -10.02 -10.28
C HIS A 98 -4.08 -10.99 -11.43
N ALA A 99 -3.99 -10.47 -12.65
CA ALA A 99 -3.92 -11.26 -13.88
C ALA A 99 -2.75 -10.78 -14.73
N ASN A 100 -1.95 -11.71 -15.25
CA ASN A 100 -0.80 -11.42 -16.14
C ASN A 100 0.20 -10.37 -15.61
N GLY A 101 0.31 -10.24 -14.28
CA GLY A 101 1.19 -9.24 -13.66
C GLY A 101 0.55 -7.87 -13.47
N VAL A 102 -0.75 -7.73 -13.72
CA VAL A 102 -1.50 -6.49 -13.51
C VAL A 102 -2.35 -6.58 -12.25
N SER A 103 -2.31 -5.52 -11.45
CA SER A 103 -3.08 -5.37 -10.21
C SER A 103 -4.36 -4.56 -10.46
N CYS A 104 -5.53 -5.18 -10.31
CA CYS A 104 -6.81 -4.49 -10.46
C CYS A 104 -7.46 -4.19 -9.10
N TYR A 105 -7.76 -2.91 -8.88
CA TYR A 105 -8.35 -2.38 -7.65
C TYR A 105 -9.82 -2.00 -7.86
N ASP A 106 -10.61 -2.89 -8.46
CA ASP A 106 -12.01 -2.67 -8.88
C ASP A 106 -12.93 -2.12 -7.76
N ASN A 107 -12.59 -2.39 -6.49
CA ASN A 107 -13.39 -1.90 -5.37
C ASN A 107 -13.13 -0.42 -5.03
N PHE A 108 -12.01 0.13 -5.51
CA PHE A 108 -11.54 1.50 -5.28
C PHE A 108 -11.60 2.36 -6.53
N VAL A 109 -11.34 1.79 -7.69
CA VAL A 109 -11.28 2.53 -8.95
C VAL A 109 -11.78 1.66 -10.10
N ASP A 110 -12.64 2.25 -10.92
CA ASP A 110 -13.05 1.62 -12.18
C ASP A 110 -11.82 1.50 -13.07
N ASN A 111 -11.66 0.37 -13.73
CA ASN A 111 -10.51 0.14 -14.61
C ASN A 111 -10.89 -0.71 -15.81
N THR A 112 -10.05 -0.65 -16.82
CA THR A 112 -10.03 -1.58 -17.96
C THR A 112 -8.67 -2.25 -17.97
N ASP A 113 -8.64 -3.56 -17.72
CA ASP A 113 -7.40 -4.34 -17.61
C ASP A 113 -6.39 -3.74 -16.63
N GLY A 114 -6.86 -3.28 -15.46
CA GLY A 114 -6.03 -2.67 -14.40
C GLY A 114 -5.66 -1.21 -14.62
N GLU A 115 -5.86 -0.66 -15.82
CA GLU A 115 -5.68 0.77 -16.08
C GLU A 115 -6.92 1.53 -15.59
N PRO A 116 -6.79 2.45 -14.62
CA PRO A 116 -7.92 3.24 -14.14
C PRO A 116 -8.63 3.99 -15.28
N SER A 117 -9.93 3.76 -15.43
CA SER A 117 -10.75 4.37 -16.50
C SER A 117 -11.50 5.60 -16.00
N THR A 118 -12.02 5.56 -14.77
CA THR A 118 -12.77 6.67 -14.15
C THR A 118 -12.49 6.75 -12.65
N TYR A 119 -12.41 7.99 -12.15
CA TYR A 119 -12.23 8.27 -10.73
C TYR A 119 -13.53 8.86 -10.16
N SER A 120 -14.14 8.13 -9.23
CA SER A 120 -15.30 8.64 -8.51
C SER A 120 -14.86 9.54 -7.35
N THR A 121 -15.38 10.76 -7.32
CA THR A 121 -15.16 11.72 -6.21
C THR A 121 -16.25 11.64 -5.14
N ASP A 122 -17.09 10.59 -5.15
CA ASP A 122 -18.20 10.39 -4.21
C ASP A 122 -17.76 9.87 -2.82
N GLY A 123 -16.45 9.70 -2.61
CA GLY A 123 -15.88 9.18 -1.36
C GLY A 123 -16.03 7.67 -1.19
N SER A 124 -16.55 6.94 -2.17
CA SER A 124 -16.78 5.48 -2.06
C SER A 124 -15.50 4.68 -1.86
N ALA A 125 -14.39 5.05 -2.53
CA ALA A 125 -13.08 4.43 -2.36
C ALA A 125 -12.56 4.61 -0.92
N PHE A 126 -12.72 5.81 -0.36
CA PHE A 126 -12.32 6.12 1.01
C PHE A 126 -13.18 5.35 2.02
N LEU A 127 -14.51 5.35 1.85
CA LEU A 127 -15.43 4.58 2.67
C LEU A 127 -15.08 3.08 2.63
N HIS A 128 -14.72 2.56 1.45
CA HIS A 128 -14.30 1.18 1.32
C HIS A 128 -13.05 0.89 2.17
N LEU A 129 -12.00 1.71 2.06
CA LEU A 129 -10.78 1.57 2.84
C LEU A 129 -11.06 1.67 4.35
N GLN A 130 -11.89 2.65 4.75
CA GLN A 130 -12.26 2.83 6.15
C GLN A 130 -12.92 1.58 6.72
N LEU A 131 -13.90 1.00 6.02
CA LEU A 131 -14.57 -0.23 6.46
C LEU A 131 -13.62 -1.43 6.52
N LEU A 132 -12.70 -1.57 5.56
CA LEU A 132 -11.66 -2.60 5.60
C LEU A 132 -10.80 -2.48 6.87
N LEU A 133 -10.34 -1.27 7.19
CA LEU A 133 -9.54 -1.02 8.40
C LEU A 133 -10.34 -1.28 9.68
N GLU A 134 -11.58 -0.80 9.75
CA GLU A 134 -12.47 -1.00 10.90
C GLU A 134 -12.77 -2.48 11.14
N HIS A 135 -13.21 -3.20 10.11
CA HIS A 135 -13.57 -4.61 10.20
C HIS A 135 -12.36 -5.48 10.53
N THR A 136 -11.20 -5.21 9.91
CA THR A 136 -9.99 -5.95 10.25
C THR A 136 -9.53 -5.66 11.67
N THR A 137 -9.58 -4.41 12.11
CA THR A 137 -9.26 -4.06 13.51
C THR A 137 -10.21 -4.77 14.47
N ALA A 138 -11.49 -4.91 14.12
CA ALA A 138 -12.44 -5.68 14.90
C ALA A 138 -12.09 -7.18 14.99
N LEU A 139 -11.50 -7.76 13.93
CA LEU A 139 -11.00 -9.14 13.95
C LEU A 139 -9.78 -9.32 14.89
N PHE A 140 -8.96 -8.29 15.05
CA PHE A 140 -7.68 -8.35 15.77
C PHE A 140 -7.64 -7.61 17.14
N LEU A 141 -8.76 -7.01 17.58
CA LEU A 141 -9.05 -6.32 18.87
C LEU A 141 -9.05 -4.76 18.84
N GLY A 142 -10.05 -4.19 19.54
CA GLY A 142 -10.11 -2.85 20.18
C GLY A 142 -9.61 -1.61 19.43
N ARG A 143 -10.54 -0.81 18.86
CA ARG A 143 -10.39 0.53 18.24
C ARG A 143 -8.94 1.09 18.15
N ALA A 144 -8.35 1.04 16.96
CA ALA A 144 -7.09 1.71 16.63
C ALA A 144 -7.31 3.10 16.01
N HIS A 145 -6.37 4.03 16.27
CA HIS A 145 -6.36 5.38 15.71
C HIS A 145 -5.74 5.37 14.30
N ILE A 146 -6.38 6.01 13.31
CA ILE A 146 -5.94 6.02 11.90
C ILE A 146 -5.24 7.36 11.59
N GLN A 147 -4.04 7.29 11.00
CA GLN A 147 -3.33 8.41 10.37
C GLN A 147 -3.00 8.03 8.93
N LEU A 148 -3.14 8.94 7.96
CA LEU A 148 -2.99 8.66 6.53
C LEU A 148 -1.81 9.43 5.94
N ARG A 149 -0.84 8.71 5.34
CA ARG A 149 0.29 9.30 4.63
C ARG A 149 0.27 8.84 3.17
N VAL A 150 0.37 9.79 2.24
CA VAL A 150 0.39 9.55 0.80
C VAL A 150 1.76 9.94 0.26
N PHE A 151 2.40 9.05 -0.50
CA PHE A 151 3.68 9.31 -1.14
C PHE A 151 3.50 9.34 -2.66
N ALA A 152 4.08 10.36 -3.31
CA ALA A 152 4.02 10.52 -4.76
C ALA A 152 5.41 10.83 -5.34
N THR A 153 5.70 10.30 -6.52
CA THR A 153 6.95 10.52 -7.28
C THR A 153 6.66 11.12 -8.66
N PRO A 154 7.67 11.64 -9.39
CA PRO A 154 7.51 12.07 -10.77
C PRO A 154 6.92 11.02 -11.69
N TYR A 155 7.16 9.73 -11.42
CA TYR A 155 6.57 8.62 -12.17
C TYR A 155 5.04 8.67 -12.15
N HIS A 156 4.44 9.24 -11.11
CA HIS A 156 2.99 9.45 -11.05
C HIS A 156 2.58 10.87 -11.45
N VAL A 157 3.26 11.89 -10.91
CA VAL A 157 2.82 13.29 -11.05
C VAL A 157 3.17 13.89 -12.43
N LYS A 158 4.21 13.38 -13.08
CA LYS A 158 4.69 13.85 -14.40
C LYS A 158 4.48 12.82 -15.52
N ALA A 159 3.69 11.77 -15.28
CA ALA A 159 3.39 10.77 -16.30
C ALA A 159 2.59 11.40 -17.45
N SER A 160 3.20 11.49 -18.64
CA SER A 160 2.55 12.01 -19.85
C SER A 160 1.32 11.20 -20.26
N GLY A 161 1.29 9.89 -19.92
CA GLY A 161 0.14 9.02 -20.14
C GLY A 161 -0.96 9.12 -19.08
N ARG A 162 -0.73 9.81 -17.96
CA ARG A 162 -1.69 9.94 -16.85
C ARG A 162 -1.75 11.38 -16.31
N PRO A 163 -2.04 12.40 -17.15
CA PRO A 163 -2.00 13.81 -16.78
C PRO A 163 -3.00 14.19 -15.67
N TRP A 164 -4.03 13.37 -15.44
CA TRP A 164 -5.03 13.58 -14.40
C TRP A 164 -4.52 13.29 -12.98
N TYR A 165 -3.45 12.51 -12.81
CA TYR A 165 -2.98 12.09 -11.47
C TYR A 165 -2.63 13.27 -10.54
N ALA A 166 -2.05 14.34 -11.09
CA ALA A 166 -1.77 15.55 -10.33
C ALA A 166 -3.05 16.26 -9.86
N ASN A 167 -4.09 16.26 -10.69
CA ASN A 167 -5.40 16.81 -10.36
C ASN A 167 -6.12 15.94 -9.34
N ASP A 168 -6.01 14.61 -9.43
CA ASP A 168 -6.62 13.66 -8.50
C ASP A 168 -6.00 13.77 -7.11
N VAL A 169 -4.67 13.90 -7.00
CA VAL A 169 -4.00 14.13 -5.71
C VAL A 169 -4.46 15.45 -5.09
N ALA A 170 -4.60 16.51 -5.89
CA ALA A 170 -5.10 17.80 -5.41
C ALA A 170 -6.58 17.72 -4.98
N ALA A 171 -7.42 17.03 -5.75
CA ALA A 171 -8.83 16.81 -5.43
C ALA A 171 -9.01 15.95 -4.17
N PHE A 172 -8.19 14.92 -4.00
CA PHE A 172 -8.14 14.08 -2.81
C PHE A 172 -7.80 14.88 -1.56
N GLN A 173 -6.80 15.78 -1.64
CA GLN A 173 -6.47 16.69 -0.54
C GLN A 173 -7.63 17.65 -0.20
N ALA A 174 -8.35 18.14 -1.23
CA ALA A 174 -9.47 19.06 -1.04
C ALA A 174 -10.73 18.40 -0.45
N THR A 175 -10.96 17.11 -0.72
CA THR A 175 -12.15 16.37 -0.28
C THR A 175 -12.00 15.68 1.08
N CYS A 176 -10.81 15.69 1.69
CA CYS A 176 -10.56 15.14 3.04
C CYS A 176 -10.37 16.20 4.16
N PRO A 177 -11.19 17.27 4.28
CA PRO A 177 -10.96 18.32 5.28
C PRO A 177 -11.14 17.83 6.72
N HIS A 178 -11.88 16.75 6.95
CA HIS A 178 -12.10 16.16 8.28
C HIS A 178 -10.87 15.43 8.84
N MET A 179 -9.84 15.19 8.02
CA MET A 179 -8.60 14.55 8.47
C MET A 179 -7.58 15.55 9.02
N GLY A 180 -7.65 16.85 8.66
CA GLY A 180 -6.75 17.89 9.18
C GLY A 180 -5.27 17.49 9.15
N ASP A 181 -4.57 17.67 10.28
CA ASP A 181 -3.15 17.31 10.47
C ASP A 181 -2.84 15.81 10.34
N LYS A 182 -3.86 14.95 10.17
CA LYS A 182 -3.69 13.50 10.01
C LYS A 182 -3.42 13.05 8.57
N LEU A 183 -3.43 13.98 7.61
CA LEU A 183 -3.08 13.74 6.21
C LEU A 183 -1.73 14.39 5.87
N SER A 184 -0.72 13.59 5.55
CA SER A 184 0.57 14.10 5.02
C SER A 184 0.83 13.62 3.59
N LEU A 185 1.08 14.55 2.66
CA LEU A 185 1.52 14.23 1.30
C LEU A 185 3.02 14.53 1.14
N SER A 186 3.82 13.50 0.90
CA SER A 186 5.25 13.64 0.61
C SER A 186 5.51 13.48 -0.89
N ARG A 187 6.07 14.53 -1.51
CA ARG A 187 6.53 14.51 -2.90
C ARG A 187 8.03 14.22 -2.92
N CYS A 188 8.41 13.06 -3.45
CA CYS A 188 9.79 12.58 -3.40
C CYS A 188 10.41 12.57 -4.80
N PHE A 189 11.72 12.84 -4.88
CA PHE A 189 12.52 12.81 -6.12
C PHE A 189 12.04 13.74 -7.23
N MET A 190 11.44 14.89 -6.90
CA MET A 190 10.78 15.75 -7.88
C MET A 190 11.72 16.37 -8.93
N ASP A 191 13.02 16.36 -8.66
CA ASP A 191 14.06 16.86 -9.57
C ASP A 191 14.56 15.80 -10.57
N ASP A 192 14.20 14.53 -10.36
CA ASP A 192 14.63 13.41 -11.22
C ASP A 192 13.65 13.16 -12.39
N PRO A 193 14.10 12.56 -13.50
CA PRO A 193 13.21 12.04 -14.55
C PRO A 193 12.34 10.87 -14.05
N PRO A 194 11.14 10.64 -14.63
CA PRO A 194 10.29 9.51 -14.28
C PRO A 194 11.01 8.15 -14.43
N SER A 195 11.06 7.35 -13.36
CA SER A 195 11.64 6.00 -13.39
C SER A 195 10.92 5.04 -12.44
N LEU A 196 10.87 3.76 -12.83
CA LEU A 196 10.37 2.67 -11.98
C LEU A 196 11.25 2.48 -10.73
N GLU A 197 12.55 2.75 -10.84
CA GLU A 197 13.50 2.68 -9.72
C GLU A 197 13.15 3.71 -8.65
N ASN A 198 12.98 4.99 -9.00
CA ASN A 198 12.53 6.03 -8.06
C ASN A 198 11.12 5.78 -7.52
N HIS A 199 10.25 5.14 -8.33
CA HIS A 199 8.93 4.70 -7.89
C HIS A 199 9.02 3.63 -6.78
N PHE A 200 10.00 2.73 -6.82
CA PHE A 200 10.23 1.80 -5.71
C PHE A 200 11.05 2.44 -4.58
N ASP A 201 11.97 3.34 -4.89
CA ASP A 201 12.84 3.98 -3.88
C ASP A 201 12.07 4.95 -2.98
N VAL A 202 10.90 5.45 -3.42
CA VAL A 202 10.02 6.28 -2.57
C VAL A 202 9.59 5.57 -1.30
N LEU A 203 9.53 4.24 -1.36
CA LEU A 203 9.17 3.40 -0.22
C LEU A 203 10.22 3.55 0.89
N PHE A 204 11.44 3.98 0.56
CA PHE A 204 12.59 4.10 1.45
C PHE A 204 12.95 5.55 1.84
N VAL A 205 12.30 6.57 1.27
CA VAL A 205 12.57 8.00 1.59
C VAL A 205 12.04 8.36 2.98
N PRO A 206 12.83 8.94 3.91
CA PRO A 206 12.50 9.23 5.33
C PRO A 206 11.14 9.88 5.61
#